data_AF-A0A1R1F4V5-F1
#
_entry.id   AF-A0A1R1F4V5-F1
#
_cell.length_a   1.000
_cell.length_b   1.000
_cell.length_c   1.000
_cell.angle_alpha   90.00
_cell.angle_beta   90.00
_cell.angle_gamma   90.00
#
_symmetry.space_group_name_H-M   'P 1'
#
loop_
_entity.id
_entity.type
_entity.pdbx_description
1 polymer ?
#
loop_
_entity_poly.entity_id
_entity_poly.type
_entity_poly.pdbx_seq_one_letter_code
_entity_poly.pdbx_strand_id
1 'polypeptide(L)'
;MWEWKELKEEIRRLARRIEELESLADRVARLEEEVMTGITDNPELHAYFAGKIGSEVRVDTASATLQGVVLTVAEDAVELRESGGDLLIIPFSRITSVQ
;
A
#
# COMPACT_ATOMS: atom_id res chain seq x y z
N MET A 1 24.15 -0.91 44.86
CA MET A 1 24.71 -0.89 43.48
C MET A 1 24.00 -1.89 42.56
N TRP A 2 23.59 -3.06 43.05
CA TRP A 2 22.84 -4.07 42.26
C TRP A 2 21.43 -3.63 41.85
N GLU A 3 20.65 -3.05 42.78
CA GLU A 3 19.28 -2.55 42.52
C GLU A 3 19.22 -1.47 41.43
N TRP A 4 20.24 -0.61 41.35
CA TRP A 4 20.34 0.42 40.30
C TRP A 4 20.53 -0.16 38.90
N LYS A 5 21.23 -1.29 38.80
CA LYS A 5 21.42 -1.98 37.52
C LYS A 5 20.12 -2.64 37.06
N GLU A 6 19.42 -3.27 37.99
CA GLU A 6 18.13 -3.93 37.76
C GLU A 6 17.06 -2.92 37.33
N LEU A 7 16.96 -1.78 38.02
CA LEU A 7 16.06 -0.68 37.66
C LEU A 7 16.38 -0.11 36.27
N LYS A 8 17.67 0.01 35.92
CA LYS A 8 18.08 0.52 34.60
C LYS A 8 17.71 -0.44 33.47
N GLU A 9 17.83 -1.74 33.69
CA GLU A 9 17.39 -2.75 32.72
C GLU A 9 15.86 -2.78 32.59
N GLU A 10 15.14 -2.59 33.70
CA GLU A 10 13.69 -2.47 33.70
C GLU A 10 13.23 -1.27 32.86
N ILE A 11 13.82 -0.10 33.08
CA ILE A 11 13.52 1.12 32.32
C ILE A 11 13.78 0.90 30.83
N ARG A 12 14.89 0.27 30.45
CA ARG A 12 15.20 -0.03 29.04
C ARG A 12 14.22 -1.02 28.42
N ARG A 13 13.75 -1.99 29.19
CA ARG A 13 12.75 -2.95 28.71
C ARG A 13 11.40 -2.27 28.50
N LEU A 14 10.98 -1.43 29.44
CA LEU A 14 9.74 -0.66 29.34
C LEU A 14 9.79 0.33 28.18
N ALA A 15 10.91 1.03 27.98
CA ALA A 15 11.10 1.94 26.85
C ALA A 15 10.91 1.21 25.50
N ARG A 16 11.56 0.04 25.31
CA ARG A 16 11.37 -0.76 24.09
C ARG A 16 9.93 -1.21 23.89
N ARG A 17 9.23 -1.60 24.96
CA ARG A 17 7.81 -1.98 24.88
C ARG A 17 6.91 -0.79 24.50
N ILE A 18 7.24 0.42 24.96
CA ILE A 18 6.52 1.63 24.58
C ILE A 18 6.72 1.89 23.08
N GLU A 19 7.96 1.84 22.58
CA GLU A 19 8.26 2.00 21.14
C GLU A 19 7.52 0.95 20.28
N GLU A 20 7.49 -0.30 20.72
CA GLU A 20 6.73 -1.36 20.04
C GLU A 20 5.23 -1.08 20.03
N LEU A 21 4.66 -0.61 21.14
CA LEU A 21 3.24 -0.27 21.23
C LEU A 21 2.87 0.93 20.36
N GLU A 22 3.72 1.95 20.30
CA GLU A 22 3.54 3.11 19.42
C GLU A 22 3.55 2.67 17.95
N SER A 23 4.52 1.84 17.56
CA SER A 23 4.59 1.28 16.20
C SER A 23 3.35 0.45 15.83
N LEU A 24 2.84 -0.34 16.79
CA LEU A 24 1.62 -1.12 16.57
C LEU A 24 0.38 -0.24 16.48
N ALA A 25 0.28 0.81 17.30
CA ALA A 25 -0.82 1.77 17.24
C ALA A 25 -0.87 2.46 15.88
N ASP A 26 0.27 2.90 15.35
CA ASP A 26 0.38 3.52 14.02
C ASP A 26 -0.02 2.56 12.88
N ARG A 27 0.24 1.26 13.05
CA ARG A 27 -0.19 0.24 12.09
C ARG A 27 -1.69 0.00 12.16
N VAL A 28 -2.27 -0.06 13.35
CA VAL A 28 -3.71 -0.20 13.52
C VAL A 28 -4.44 1.00 12.94
N ALA A 29 -3.98 2.23 13.21
CA ALA A 29 -4.59 3.44 12.67
C ALA A 29 -4.63 3.45 11.13
N ARG A 30 -3.54 3.05 10.48
CA ARG A 30 -3.49 2.90 9.01
C ARG A 30 -4.46 1.83 8.50
N LEU A 31 -4.49 0.66 9.15
CA LEU A 31 -5.42 -0.41 8.75
C LEU A 31 -6.88 -0.01 8.96
N GLU A 32 -7.19 0.72 10.03
CA GLU A 32 -8.53 1.27 10.27
C GLU A 32 -8.91 2.26 9.16
N GLU A 33 -7.99 3.13 8.74
CA GLU A 33 -8.20 4.06 7.63
C GLU A 33 -8.43 3.32 6.31
N GLU A 34 -7.63 2.30 5.99
CA GLU A 34 -7.82 1.46 4.80
C GLU A 34 -9.18 0.76 4.80
N VAL A 35 -9.62 0.24 5.95
CA VAL A 35 -10.94 -0.40 6.09
C VAL A 35 -12.08 0.61 5.94
N MET A 36 -11.93 1.81 6.51
CA MET A 36 -12.95 2.85 6.47
C MET A 36 -13.11 3.49 5.09
N THR A 37 -12.00 3.68 4.37
CA THR A 37 -11.98 4.35 3.06
C THR A 37 -12.09 3.36 1.90
N GLY A 38 -11.66 2.11 2.10
CA GLY A 38 -11.48 1.13 1.03
C GLY A 38 -10.25 1.41 0.14
N ILE A 39 -9.48 2.44 0.48
CA ILE A 39 -8.25 2.87 -0.19
C ILE A 39 -7.10 2.09 0.46
N THR A 40 -6.41 1.27 -0.32
CA THR A 40 -5.22 0.55 0.15
C THR A 40 -3.99 1.20 -0.46
N ASP A 41 -3.15 1.79 0.38
CA ASP A 41 -1.87 2.35 -0.06
C ASP A 41 -0.96 1.22 -0.56
N ASN A 42 -0.62 1.27 -1.85
CA ASN A 42 0.31 0.33 -2.46
C ASN A 42 1.39 1.11 -3.21
N PRO A 43 2.44 1.58 -2.51
CA PRO A 43 3.45 2.45 -3.10
C PRO A 43 4.26 1.74 -4.20
N GLU A 44 4.34 0.41 -4.15
CA GLU A 44 5.01 -0.41 -5.16
C GLU A 44 4.23 -0.41 -6.49
N LEU A 45 2.91 -0.63 -6.43
CA LEU A 45 2.05 -0.53 -7.61
C LEU A 45 1.98 0.91 -8.15
N HIS A 46 1.89 1.89 -7.25
CA HIS A 46 1.93 3.29 -7.65
C HIS A 46 3.22 3.60 -8.42
N ALA A 47 4.38 3.22 -7.88
CA ALA A 47 5.68 3.44 -8.54
C ALA A 47 5.77 2.70 -9.88
N TYR A 48 5.29 1.45 -9.95
CA TYR A 48 5.24 0.69 -11.20
C TYR A 48 4.43 1.41 -12.28
N PHE A 49 3.18 1.78 -12.00
CA PHE A 49 2.33 2.42 -13.00
C PHE A 49 2.81 3.84 -13.34
N ALA A 50 3.34 4.59 -12.38
CA ALA A 50 3.89 5.92 -12.63
C ALA A 50 5.06 5.84 -13.63
N GLY A 51 5.89 4.80 -13.54
CA GLY A 51 6.96 4.51 -14.51
C GLY A 51 6.48 3.99 -15.86
N LYS A 52 5.18 3.68 -16.00
CA LYS A 52 4.56 3.11 -17.21
C LYS A 52 3.56 4.05 -17.88
N ILE A 53 3.42 5.30 -17.43
CA ILE A 53 2.56 6.29 -18.09
C ILE A 53 2.91 6.39 -19.58
N GLY A 54 1.89 6.32 -20.44
CA GLY A 54 2.02 6.31 -21.89
C GLY A 54 2.44 4.96 -22.50
N SER A 55 2.71 3.94 -21.67
CA SER A 55 3.05 2.58 -22.11
C SER A 55 1.85 1.65 -21.98
N GLU A 56 1.83 0.62 -22.81
CA GLU A 56 0.87 -0.48 -22.69
C GLU A 56 1.28 -1.42 -21.54
N VAL A 57 0.30 -1.81 -20.73
CA VAL A 57 0.45 -2.73 -19.60
C VAL A 57 -0.66 -3.77 -19.63
N ARG A 58 -0.39 -4.92 -19.01
CA ARG A 58 -1.41 -5.94 -18.73
C ARG A 58 -1.64 -6.01 -17.23
N VAL A 59 -2.90 -5.92 -16.83
CA VAL A 59 -3.34 -5.96 -15.43
C VAL A 59 -4.28 -7.14 -15.25
N ASP A 60 -3.93 -8.05 -14.35
CA ASP A 60 -4.81 -9.13 -13.97
C ASP A 60 -5.55 -8.75 -12.68
N THR A 61 -6.86 -9.01 -12.67
CA THR A 61 -7.74 -8.90 -11.52
C THR A 61 -8.34 -10.28 -11.23
N ALA A 62 -8.99 -10.44 -10.07
CA ALA A 62 -9.67 -11.69 -9.73
C ALA A 62 -10.76 -12.11 -10.75
N SER A 63 -11.33 -11.15 -11.50
CA SER A 63 -12.42 -11.40 -12.44
C SER A 63 -12.01 -11.39 -13.92
N ALA A 64 -10.91 -10.73 -14.27
CA ALA A 64 -10.53 -10.49 -15.66
C ALA A 64 -9.05 -10.09 -15.82
N THR A 65 -8.50 -10.34 -17.01
CA THR A 65 -7.29 -9.70 -17.52
C THR A 65 -7.67 -8.50 -18.36
N LEU A 66 -7.05 -7.35 -18.08
CA LEU A 66 -7.25 -6.07 -18.77
C LEU A 66 -5.94 -5.65 -19.44
N GLN A 67 -6.03 -5.03 -20.62
CA GLN A 67 -4.85 -4.58 -21.37
C GLN A 67 -5.10 -3.20 -21.96
N GLY A 68 -4.21 -2.25 -21.67
CA GLY A 68 -4.39 -0.88 -22.13
C GLY A 68 -3.18 0.01 -21.87
N VAL A 69 -3.26 1.24 -22.36
CA VAL A 69 -2.22 2.26 -22.17
C VAL A 69 -2.48 3.00 -20.87
N VAL A 70 -1.48 3.08 -19.99
CA VAL A 70 -1.57 3.87 -18.75
C VAL A 70 -1.68 5.35 -19.09
N LEU A 71 -2.75 6.00 -18.63
CA LEU A 71 -2.93 7.44 -18.83
C LEU A 71 -2.45 8.24 -17.62
N THR A 72 -2.84 7.81 -16.42
CA THR A 72 -2.48 8.45 -15.16
C THR A 72 -2.59 7.45 -14.01
N VAL A 73 -2.04 7.83 -12.87
CA VAL A 73 -2.01 7.03 -11.64
C VAL A 73 -2.46 7.92 -10.50
N ALA A 74 -3.49 7.47 -9.78
CA ALA A 74 -3.94 8.04 -8.52
C ALA A 74 -3.27 7.31 -7.35
N GLU A 75 -3.53 7.76 -6.13
CA GLU A 75 -2.95 7.18 -4.91
C GLU A 75 -3.24 5.68 -4.78
N ASP A 76 -4.43 5.23 -5.18
CA ASP A 76 -4.92 3.87 -4.98
C ASP A 76 -5.48 3.21 -6.24
N ALA A 77 -5.31 3.83 -7.40
CA ALA A 77 -5.89 3.35 -8.65
C ALA A 77 -5.05 3.75 -9.86
N VAL A 78 -5.21 2.98 -10.94
CA VAL A 78 -4.64 3.31 -12.25
C VAL A 78 -5.75 3.55 -13.27
N GLU A 79 -5.57 4.56 -14.12
CA GLU A 79 -6.42 4.78 -15.28
C GLU A 79 -5.74 4.25 -16.55
N LEU A 80 -6.43 3.36 -17.25
CA LEU A 80 -6.00 2.77 -18.51
C LEU A 80 -6.96 3.16 -19.64
N ARG A 81 -6.42 3.23 -20.86
CA ARG A 81 -7.22 3.26 -22.09
C ARG A 81 -7.03 1.97 -22.88
N GLU A 82 -8.11 1.22 -23.08
CA GLU A 82 -8.09 0.00 -23.89
C GLU A 82 -8.01 0.32 -25.38
N SER A 83 -7.69 -0.69 -26.19
CA SER A 83 -7.58 -0.58 -27.65
C SER A 83 -8.87 -0.12 -28.34
N GLY A 84 -10.03 -0.39 -27.72
CA GLY A 84 -11.35 0.08 -28.17
C GLY A 84 -11.60 1.58 -27.90
N GLY A 85 -10.73 2.24 -27.15
CA GLY A 85 -10.87 3.64 -26.74
C GLY A 85 -11.59 3.84 -25.40
N ASP A 86 -12.06 2.75 -24.78
CA ASP A 86 -12.70 2.79 -23.46
C ASP A 86 -11.69 3.14 -22.37
N LEU A 87 -12.16 3.90 -21.38
CA LEU A 87 -11.39 4.28 -20.19
C LEU A 87 -11.77 3.38 -19.02
N LEU A 88 -10.75 2.82 -18.37
CA LEU A 88 -10.90 1.95 -17.22
C LEU A 88 -10.15 2.52 -16.03
N ILE A 89 -10.82 2.60 -14.89
CA ILE A 89 -10.19 2.92 -13.60
C ILE A 89 -10.16 1.63 -12.78
N ILE A 90 -8.96 1.19 -12.42
CA ILE A 90 -8.73 -0.06 -11.71
C ILE A 90 -8.14 0.28 -10.33
N PRO A 91 -8.89 0.08 -9.24
CA PRO A 91 -8.35 0.18 -7.89
C PRO A 91 -7.26 -0.86 -7.66
N PHE A 92 -6.17 -0.48 -7.00
CA PHE A 92 -5.05 -1.36 -6.65
C PHE A 92 -5.50 -2.56 -5.83
N SER A 93 -6.51 -2.38 -4.97
CA SER A 93 -7.13 -3.45 -4.17
C SER A 93 -7.74 -4.58 -5.01
N ARG A 94 -7.99 -4.35 -6.31
CA ARG A 94 -8.51 -5.37 -7.24
C ARG A 94 -7.45 -6.01 -8.12
N ILE A 95 -6.21 -5.49 -8.09
CA ILE A 95 -5.10 -5.96 -8.91
C ILE A 95 -4.45 -7.16 -8.23
N THR A 96 -4.35 -8.28 -8.95
CA THR A 96 -3.66 -9.48 -8.49
C THR A 96 -2.25 -9.60 -9.07
N SER A 97 -2.02 -9.08 -10.29
CA SER A 97 -0.69 -9.02 -10.91
C SER A 97 -0.63 -8.00 -12.05
N VAL A 98 0.59 -7.59 -12.40
CA VAL A 98 0.90 -6.66 -13.50
C VAL A 98 2.05 -7.20 -14.36
N GLN A 99 2.03 -6.92 -15.66
CA GLN A 99 3.08 -7.27 -16.64
C GLN A 99 3.41 -6.05 -17.52
#